data_AF-A0A8S3JQ19-F1
#
_entry.id   AF-A0A8S3JQ19-F1
#
_cell.length_a   1.000
_cell.length_b   1.000
_cell.length_c   1.000
_cell.angle_alpha   90.00
_cell.angle_beta   90.00
_cell.angle_gamma   90.00
#
_symmetry.space_group_name_H-M   'P 1'
#
loop_
_entity.id
_entity.type
_entity.pdbx_description
1 polymer ?
#
loop_
_entity_poly.entity_id
_entity_poly.type
_entity_poly.pdbx_seq_one_letter_code
_entity_poly.pdbx_strand_id
1 'polypeptide(L)'
;MRYPVVEYMALAQVLICSRCMHIGHFQKNCPQKDEVTCKICGAICADLKKHECHGIAKCIRCGGDHKSSDTKCPKVKDYGAALTRTLLSTRNQVQANQPVKNNPAFTISNFPRLDHLSPANTLTANGNHVDTIGMFEKLRETMIEEGKKTRESFDQLKEEMSQRNKA
;
A
#
# COMPACT_ATOMS: atom_id res chain seq x y z
N MET A 1 -18.87 -29.18 20.07
CA MET A 1 -18.49 -28.88 18.67
C MET A 1 -17.08 -28.35 18.66
N ARG A 2 -16.16 -28.95 17.88
CA ARG A 2 -14.81 -28.42 17.68
C ARG A 2 -14.78 -27.73 16.32
N TYR A 3 -14.48 -26.45 16.29
CA TYR A 3 -14.28 -25.73 15.04
C TYR A 3 -12.85 -26.00 14.57
N PRO A 4 -12.64 -26.36 13.29
CA PRO A 4 -11.30 -26.44 12.75
C PRO A 4 -10.68 -25.05 12.81
N VAL A 5 -9.59 -24.91 13.57
CA VAL A 5 -8.77 -23.70 13.52
C VAL A 5 -7.99 -23.76 12.23
N VAL A 6 -8.44 -22.99 11.23
CA VAL A 6 -7.68 -22.79 10.00
C VAL A 6 -6.69 -21.68 10.28
N GLU A 7 -5.40 -21.99 10.15
CA GLU A 7 -4.33 -21.01 10.33
C GLU A 7 -4.57 -19.84 9.37
N TYR A 8 -4.70 -18.63 9.93
CA TYR A 8 -4.91 -17.42 9.13
C TYR A 8 -3.62 -17.06 8.40
N MET A 9 -3.50 -17.55 7.18
CA MET A 9 -2.37 -17.29 6.30
C MET A 9 -2.68 -16.10 5.41
N ALA A 10 -2.06 -14.95 5.69
CA ALA A 10 -2.12 -13.81 4.79
C ALA A 10 -1.51 -14.22 3.43
N LEU A 11 -2.31 -14.18 2.37
CA LEU A 11 -1.83 -14.50 1.02
C LEU A 11 -0.72 -13.53 0.63
N ALA A 12 0.37 -14.05 0.07
CA ALA A 12 1.45 -13.23 -0.45
C ALA A 12 0.91 -12.32 -1.55
N GLN A 13 1.31 -11.04 -1.51
CA GLN A 13 0.90 -10.08 -2.53
C GLN A 13 1.53 -10.45 -3.87
N VAL A 14 0.69 -10.67 -4.88
CA VAL A 14 1.15 -11.05 -6.21
C VAL A 14 1.60 -9.81 -6.98
N LEU A 15 2.84 -9.85 -7.46
CA LEU A 15 3.39 -8.82 -8.33
C LEU A 15 2.80 -8.97 -9.75
N ILE A 16 2.04 -7.97 -10.19
CA ILE A 16 1.49 -7.86 -11.55
C ILE A 16 2.24 -6.73 -12.26
N CYS A 17 2.82 -7.03 -13.43
CA CYS A 17 3.51 -6.05 -14.24
C CYS A 17 2.52 -5.01 -14.80
N SER A 18 2.84 -3.73 -14.63
CA SER A 18 2.02 -2.60 -15.08
C SER A 18 2.02 -2.36 -16.60
N ARG A 19 2.92 -3.00 -17.35
CA ARG A 19 2.98 -2.95 -18.83
C ARG A 19 2.19 -4.08 -19.47
N CYS A 20 2.64 -5.33 -19.27
CA CYS A 20 2.08 -6.50 -19.96
C CYS A 20 0.98 -7.23 -19.17
N MET A 21 0.65 -6.77 -17.96
CA MET A 21 -0.33 -7.38 -17.05
C MET A 21 -0.05 -8.85 -16.68
N HIS A 22 1.16 -9.37 -16.92
CA HIS A 22 1.56 -10.69 -16.47
C HIS A 22 2.10 -10.67 -15.03
N ILE A 23 2.10 -11.84 -14.40
CA ILE A 23 2.57 -12.01 -13.02
C ILE A 23 4.07 -12.33 -12.97
N GLY A 24 4.73 -11.97 -11.86
CA GLY A 24 6.06 -12.46 -11.51
C GLY A 24 7.25 -11.62 -11.94
N HIS A 25 7.06 -10.43 -12.51
CA HIS A 25 8.17 -9.52 -12.83
C HIS A 25 7.81 -8.05 -12.65
N PHE A 26 8.84 -7.23 -12.45
CA PHE A 26 8.71 -5.78 -12.40
C PHE A 26 8.67 -5.18 -13.80
N GLN A 27 8.07 -4.00 -13.90
CA GLN A 27 8.00 -3.22 -15.15
C GLN A 27 9.36 -3.00 -15.83
N LYS A 28 10.44 -2.91 -15.05
CA LYS A 28 11.81 -2.70 -15.54
C LYS A 28 12.37 -3.93 -16.28
N ASN A 29 11.91 -5.12 -15.90
CA ASN A 29 12.37 -6.41 -16.44
C ASN A 29 11.29 -7.03 -17.33
N CYS A 30 10.37 -6.21 -17.84
CA CYS A 30 9.31 -6.66 -18.71
C CYS A 30 9.89 -7.02 -20.09
N PRO A 31 9.59 -8.21 -20.64
CA PRO A 31 10.03 -8.58 -21.99
C PRO A 31 9.39 -7.68 -23.06
N GLN A 32 8.18 -7.20 -22.80
CA GLN A 32 7.45 -6.26 -23.65
C GLN A 32 7.89 -4.82 -23.33
N LYS A 33 8.78 -4.27 -24.16
CA LYS A 33 9.38 -2.93 -23.94
C LYS A 33 8.55 -1.81 -24.56
N ASP A 34 8.18 -1.97 -25.83
CA ASP A 34 7.59 -0.93 -26.67
C ASP A 34 6.07 -1.00 -26.76
N GLU A 35 5.49 -2.09 -26.26
CA GLU A 35 4.05 -2.30 -26.23
C GLU A 35 3.53 -2.33 -24.79
N VAL A 36 2.27 -1.98 -24.62
CA VAL A 36 1.54 -2.00 -23.37
C VAL A 36 0.23 -2.75 -23.54
N THR A 37 -0.18 -3.46 -22.50
CA THR A 37 -1.45 -4.20 -22.50
C THR A 37 -2.51 -3.39 -21.78
N CYS A 38 -3.68 -3.23 -22.41
CA CYS A 38 -4.82 -2.58 -21.79
C CYS A 38 -5.28 -3.36 -20.56
N LYS A 39 -5.38 -2.67 -19.42
CA LYS A 39 -5.80 -3.27 -18.15
C LYS A 39 -7.24 -3.76 -18.16
N ILE A 40 -8.07 -3.16 -19.01
CA ILE A 40 -9.50 -3.42 -19.09
C ILE A 40 -9.76 -4.55 -20.08
N CYS A 41 -9.50 -4.34 -21.36
CA CYS A 41 -9.84 -5.31 -22.41
C CYS A 41 -8.74 -6.35 -22.71
N GLY A 42 -7.53 -6.17 -22.17
CA GLY A 42 -6.42 -7.09 -22.39
C GLY A 42 -5.77 -7.02 -23.77
N ALA A 43 -6.15 -6.05 -24.62
CA ALA A 43 -5.52 -5.85 -25.92
C ALA A 43 -4.09 -5.30 -25.79
N ILE A 44 -3.20 -5.76 -26.66
CA ILE A 44 -1.84 -5.24 -26.79
C ILE A 44 -1.86 -4.01 -27.69
N CYS A 45 -1.26 -2.91 -27.25
CA CYS A 45 -1.27 -1.61 -27.92
C CYS A 45 0.09 -0.93 -27.78
N ALA A 46 0.50 -0.11 -28.74
CA ALA A 46 1.70 0.72 -28.60
C ALA A 46 1.49 1.87 -27.59
N ASP A 47 0.35 2.57 -27.71
CA ASP A 47 0.00 3.71 -26.86
C ASP A 47 -1.34 3.48 -26.16
N LEU A 48 -1.37 3.50 -24.82
CA LEU A 48 -2.61 3.38 -24.05
C LEU A 48 -3.57 4.57 -24.26
N LYS A 49 -3.04 5.74 -24.64
CA LYS A 49 -3.83 6.97 -24.86
C LYS A 49 -4.61 6.97 -26.18
N LYS A 50 -4.09 6.29 -27.21
CA LYS A 50 -4.70 6.17 -28.53
C LYS A 50 -5.50 4.88 -28.69
N HIS A 51 -5.56 4.07 -27.64
CA HIS A 51 -6.23 2.79 -27.67
C HIS A 51 -7.75 2.98 -27.56
N GLU A 52 -8.47 2.52 -28.58
CA GLU A 52 -9.93 2.42 -28.56
C GLU A 52 -10.37 1.22 -27.73
N CYS A 53 -10.64 1.48 -26.44
CA CYS A 53 -11.15 0.49 -25.52
C CYS A 53 -12.68 0.50 -25.52
N HIS A 54 -13.29 -0.61 -25.92
CA HIS A 54 -14.74 -0.82 -25.88
C HIS A 54 -15.30 -1.02 -24.45
N GLY A 55 -14.46 -0.88 -23.42
CA GLY A 55 -14.87 -1.01 -22.01
C GLY A 55 -15.17 -2.43 -21.54
N ILE A 56 -15.13 -3.42 -22.44
CA ILE A 56 -15.37 -4.83 -22.12
C ILE A 56 -14.18 -5.35 -21.31
N ALA A 57 -14.40 -5.61 -20.02
CA ALA A 57 -13.36 -6.11 -19.13
C ALA A 57 -13.06 -7.58 -19.44
N LYS A 58 -11.82 -7.87 -19.85
CA LYS A 58 -11.35 -9.22 -20.15
C LYS A 58 -9.98 -9.44 -19.54
N CYS A 59 -9.85 -10.53 -18.78
CA CYS A 59 -8.60 -10.87 -18.13
C CYS A 59 -7.70 -11.67 -19.07
N ILE A 60 -6.50 -11.18 -19.35
CA ILE A 60 -5.55 -11.88 -20.25
C ILE A 60 -5.07 -13.23 -19.70
N ARG A 61 -5.14 -13.43 -18.38
CA ARG A 61 -4.60 -14.62 -17.71
C ARG A 61 -5.60 -15.77 -17.63
N CYS A 62 -6.87 -15.45 -17.44
CA CYS A 62 -7.92 -16.46 -17.25
C CYS A 62 -9.06 -16.38 -18.27
N GLY A 63 -9.10 -15.34 -19.10
CA GLY A 63 -10.14 -15.12 -20.11
C GLY A 63 -11.47 -14.62 -19.58
N GLY A 64 -11.66 -14.50 -18.27
CA GLY A 64 -12.94 -14.11 -17.66
C GLY A 64 -13.26 -12.61 -17.70
N ASP A 65 -14.50 -12.28 -17.32
CA ASP A 65 -15.10 -10.94 -17.40
C ASP A 65 -14.68 -10.03 -16.23
N HIS A 66 -13.39 -9.77 -16.13
CA HIS A 66 -12.83 -8.85 -15.14
C HIS A 66 -11.53 -8.24 -15.67
N LYS A 67 -11.06 -7.17 -15.01
CA LYS A 67 -9.85 -6.45 -15.44
C LYS A 67 -8.63 -7.30 -15.16
N SER A 68 -7.62 -7.17 -16.00
CA SER A 68 -6.34 -7.87 -15.81
C SER A 68 -5.57 -7.38 -14.56
N SER A 69 -6.04 -6.41 -13.79
CA SER A 69 -5.47 -6.04 -12.48
C SER A 69 -6.18 -6.68 -11.28
N ASP A 70 -7.29 -7.38 -11.48
CA ASP A 70 -8.17 -7.75 -10.37
C ASP A 70 -7.61 -8.88 -9.51
N THR A 71 -7.63 -8.66 -8.19
CA THR A 71 -7.18 -9.62 -7.17
C THR A 71 -8.13 -10.81 -7.02
N LYS A 72 -9.38 -10.67 -7.50
CA LYS A 72 -10.38 -11.74 -7.54
C LYS A 72 -10.13 -12.75 -8.65
N CYS A 73 -9.15 -12.52 -9.53
CA CYS A 73 -8.80 -13.45 -10.60
C CYS A 73 -8.35 -14.81 -10.02
N PRO A 74 -8.96 -15.94 -10.45
CA PRO A 74 -8.58 -17.27 -9.97
C PRO A 74 -7.08 -17.56 -10.14
N LYS A 75 -6.51 -17.19 -11.30
CA LYS A 75 -5.07 -17.37 -11.58
C LYS A 75 -4.17 -16.55 -10.67
N VAL A 76 -4.58 -15.35 -10.26
CA VAL A 76 -3.83 -14.52 -9.30
C VAL A 76 -3.90 -15.14 -7.92
N LYS A 77 -5.07 -15.64 -7.51
CA LYS A 77 -5.25 -16.33 -6.23
C LYS A 77 -4.41 -17.61 -6.16
N ASP A 78 -4.42 -18.44 -7.20
CA ASP A 78 -3.65 -19.67 -7.27
C ASP A 78 -2.15 -19.41 -7.19
N TYR A 79 -1.67 -18.39 -7.92
CA TYR A 79 -0.27 -17.97 -7.86
C TYR A 79 0.13 -17.44 -6.49
N GLY A 80 -0.71 -16.61 -5.87
CA GLY A 80 -0.50 -16.12 -4.51
C GLY A 80 -0.43 -17.26 -3.49
N ALA A 81 -1.33 -18.24 -3.59
CA ALA A 81 -1.31 -19.42 -2.73
C ALA A 81 -0.06 -20.28 -2.96
N ALA A 82 0.38 -20.46 -4.20
CA ALA A 82 1.62 -21.17 -4.52
C ALA A 82 2.84 -20.43 -3.93
N LEU A 83 2.90 -19.11 -4.08
CA LEU A 83 3.97 -18.28 -3.54
C LEU A 83 4.01 -18.34 -2.00
N THR A 84 2.86 -18.23 -1.33
CA THR A 84 2.76 -18.41 0.12
C THR A 84 3.28 -19.77 0.56
N ARG A 85 2.90 -20.87 -0.13
CA ARG A 85 3.42 -22.22 0.16
C ARG A 85 4.94 -22.27 0.08
N THR A 86 5.52 -21.75 -1.00
CA THR A 86 6.98 -21.73 -1.19
C THR A 86 7.69 -20.94 -0.08
N LEU A 87 7.19 -19.75 0.26
CA LEU A 87 7.78 -18.93 1.32
C LEU A 87 7.76 -19.63 2.70
N LEU A 88 6.68 -20.34 3.02
CA LEU A 88 6.55 -21.11 4.25
C LEU A 88 7.50 -22.31 4.26
N SER A 89 7.57 -23.07 3.15
CA SER A 89 8.49 -24.20 3.03
C SER A 89 9.94 -23.76 3.19
N THR A 90 10.34 -22.66 2.56
CA THR A 90 11.69 -22.10 2.70
C THR A 90 11.97 -21.66 4.14
N ARG A 91 11.01 -21.02 4.81
CA ARG A 91 11.17 -20.60 6.22
C ARG A 91 11.41 -21.79 7.15
N ASN A 92 10.67 -22.88 6.97
CA ASN A 92 10.79 -24.07 7.80
C ASN A 92 12.14 -24.80 7.55
N GLN A 93 12.68 -24.76 6.33
CA GLN A 93 13.99 -25.34 6.03
C GLN A 93 15.17 -24.56 6.62
N VAL A 94 15.10 -23.21 6.63
CA VAL A 94 16.15 -22.36 7.21
C VAL A 94 16.25 -22.53 8.73
N GLN A 95 15.13 -22.79 9.42
CA GLN A 95 15.12 -23.04 10.86
C GLN A 95 15.59 -24.45 11.24
N ALA A 96 15.34 -25.47 10.41
CA ALA A 96 15.71 -26.85 10.71
C ALA A 96 17.21 -27.17 10.46
N ASN A 97 17.90 -26.40 9.62
CA ASN A 97 19.29 -26.69 9.20
C ASN A 97 20.33 -25.67 9.66
N GLN A 98 19.99 -24.71 10.53
CA GLN A 98 21.01 -23.86 11.14
C GLN A 98 21.48 -24.43 12.48
N PRO A 99 22.73 -24.93 12.60
CA PRO A 99 23.36 -24.96 13.89
C PRO A 99 23.51 -23.49 14.33
N VAL A 100 22.88 -23.13 15.44
CA VAL A 100 22.94 -21.80 16.08
C VAL A 100 24.39 -21.56 16.52
N LYS A 101 25.28 -21.19 15.60
CA LYS A 101 26.73 -21.13 15.89
C LYS A 101 27.20 -19.83 16.52
N ASN A 102 26.41 -18.75 16.55
CA ASN A 102 26.84 -17.49 17.15
C ASN A 102 25.64 -16.61 17.57
N ASN A 103 24.68 -17.14 18.34
CA ASN A 103 23.78 -16.21 19.05
C ASN A 103 24.55 -15.73 20.28
N PRO A 104 24.95 -14.45 20.38
CA PRO A 104 25.56 -13.95 21.61
C PRO A 104 24.58 -14.22 22.75
N ALA A 105 25.09 -14.75 23.86
CA ALA A 105 24.28 -14.99 25.05
C ALA A 105 23.52 -13.69 25.38
N PHE A 106 22.22 -13.80 25.61
CA PHE A 106 21.42 -12.66 26.03
C PHE A 106 22.00 -12.14 27.35
N THR A 107 22.70 -11.01 27.30
CA THR A 107 23.19 -10.32 28.48
C THR A 107 22.29 -9.12 28.73
N ILE A 108 21.72 -9.06 29.95
CA ILE A 108 20.89 -7.93 30.42
C ILE A 108 21.58 -6.57 30.24
N SER A 109 22.92 -6.56 30.16
CA SER A 109 23.73 -5.35 29.92
C SER A 109 23.62 -4.78 28.50
N ASN A 110 23.16 -5.55 27.52
CA ASN A 110 22.95 -5.07 26.14
C ASN A 110 21.51 -4.59 25.88
N PHE A 111 20.62 -4.68 26.86
CA PHE A 111 19.30 -4.08 26.79
C PHE A 111 19.38 -2.63 27.29
N PRO A 112 18.93 -1.63 26.49
CA PRO A 112 18.89 -0.25 26.97
C PRO A 112 17.96 -0.18 28.19
N ARG A 113 18.54 0.19 29.35
CA ARG A 113 17.76 0.35 30.57
C ARG A 113 16.85 1.55 30.44
N LEU A 114 15.55 1.31 30.56
CA LEU A 114 14.51 2.34 30.63
C LEU A 114 14.50 2.96 32.04
N ASP A 115 15.63 3.49 32.50
CA ASP A 115 15.72 4.09 33.84
C ASP A 115 15.31 5.58 33.84
N HIS A 116 14.91 6.14 32.69
CA HIS A 116 14.52 7.55 32.60
C HIS A 116 13.24 7.74 31.78
N LEU A 117 12.10 7.32 32.33
CA LEU A 117 10.87 8.06 32.09
C LEU A 117 10.87 9.29 33.00
N SER A 118 11.52 10.36 32.54
CA SER A 118 11.23 11.72 32.97
C SER A 118 10.82 12.51 31.73
N PRO A 119 9.74 13.29 31.78
CA PRO A 119 9.22 13.98 30.62
C PRO A 119 10.15 15.14 30.24
N ALA A 120 10.19 15.44 28.94
CA ALA A 120 10.84 16.56 28.27
C ALA A 120 12.30 16.35 27.79
N ASN A 121 12.41 16.31 26.46
CA ASN A 121 13.37 17.01 25.58
C ASN A 121 14.85 16.97 26.02
N THR A 122 15.81 16.49 25.23
CA THR A 122 16.27 17.00 23.91
C THR A 122 17.55 16.20 23.59
N LEU A 123 17.91 15.99 22.31
CA LEU A 123 19.28 16.14 21.78
C LEU A 123 19.34 15.72 20.30
N THR A 124 19.49 16.71 19.42
CA THR A 124 20.23 16.61 18.14
C THR A 124 21.72 16.39 18.46
N ALA A 125 22.57 15.72 17.66
CA ALA A 125 22.87 15.91 16.25
C ALA A 125 23.56 14.62 15.69
N ASN A 126 23.30 14.16 14.47
CA ASN A 126 23.74 14.78 13.22
C ASN A 126 22.93 14.27 12.01
N GLY A 127 22.60 15.20 11.12
CA GLY A 127 22.45 14.95 9.67
C GLY A 127 21.05 14.68 9.14
N ASN A 128 20.32 15.75 8.81
CA ASN A 128 19.06 15.77 8.05
C ASN A 128 17.81 15.23 8.77
N HIS A 129 17.52 15.79 9.96
CA HIS A 129 16.18 15.65 10.53
C HIS A 129 15.28 16.75 9.95
N VAL A 130 14.47 16.39 8.96
CA VAL A 130 13.34 17.25 8.55
C VAL A 130 12.42 17.33 9.77
N ASP A 131 12.19 18.54 10.26
CA ASP A 131 11.43 18.81 11.47
C ASP A 131 9.93 18.56 11.23
N THR A 132 9.59 17.27 11.12
CA THR A 132 8.25 16.78 10.78
C THR A 132 7.24 17.21 11.85
N ILE A 133 7.67 17.33 13.11
CA ILE A 133 6.81 17.76 14.23
C ILE A 133 6.33 19.21 14.01
N GLY A 134 7.23 20.15 13.72
CA GLY A 134 6.85 21.54 13.43
C GLY A 134 6.03 21.69 12.14
N MET A 135 6.23 20.80 11.17
CA MET A 135 5.44 20.79 9.93
C MET A 135 4.00 20.33 10.17
N PHE A 136 3.78 19.31 11.02
CA PHE A 136 2.44 18.85 11.39
C PHE A 136 1.67 19.88 12.23
N GLU A 137 2.36 20.63 13.09
CA GLU A 137 1.73 21.66 13.91
C GLU A 137 1.25 22.85 13.07
N LYS A 138 2.09 23.31 12.12
CA LYS A 138 1.67 24.30 11.11
C LYS A 138 0.51 23.81 10.24
N LEU A 139 0.53 22.54 9.80
CA LEU A 139 -0.56 21.98 9.01
C LEU A 139 -1.88 21.92 9.79
N ARG A 140 -1.81 21.63 11.10
CA ARG A 140 -2.97 21.65 12.00
C ARG A 140 -3.52 23.07 12.14
N GLU A 141 -2.66 24.07 12.33
CA GLU A 141 -3.06 25.47 12.46
C GLU A 141 -3.72 25.99 11.19
N THR A 142 -3.14 25.71 10.00
CA THR A 142 -3.74 26.12 8.72
C THR A 142 -5.09 25.47 8.48
N MET A 143 -5.24 24.17 8.80
CA MET A 143 -6.53 23.49 8.68
C MET A 143 -7.61 24.05 9.61
N ILE A 144 -7.23 24.45 10.84
CA ILE A 144 -8.15 25.11 11.77
C ILE A 144 -8.54 26.51 11.27
N GLU A 145 -7.61 27.26 10.69
CA GLU A 145 -7.87 28.61 10.20
C GLU A 145 -8.74 28.61 8.92
N GLU A 146 -8.47 27.71 7.97
CA GLU A 146 -9.30 27.52 6.78
C GLU A 146 -10.71 27.03 7.15
N GLY A 147 -10.82 26.15 8.14
CA GLY A 147 -12.11 25.71 8.69
C GLY A 147 -12.93 26.84 9.31
N LYS A 148 -12.27 27.84 9.93
CA LYS A 148 -12.96 29.03 10.48
C LYS A 148 -13.41 29.98 9.36
N LYS A 149 -12.54 30.27 8.39
CA LYS A 149 -12.87 31.16 7.25
C LYS A 149 -14.03 30.64 6.41
N THR A 150 -14.07 29.33 6.16
CA THR A 150 -15.17 28.70 5.42
C THR A 150 -16.49 28.77 6.18
N ARG A 151 -16.46 28.62 7.50
CA ARG A 151 -17.65 28.76 8.35
C ARG A 151 -18.16 30.20 8.41
N GLU A 152 -17.28 31.18 8.57
CA GLU A 152 -17.62 32.60 8.54
C GLU A 152 -18.20 33.04 7.18
N SER A 153 -17.63 32.56 6.08
CA SER A 153 -18.16 32.80 4.73
C SER A 153 -19.55 32.20 4.52
N PHE A 154 -19.81 31.01 5.07
CA PHE A 154 -21.12 30.37 5.00
C PHE A 154 -22.17 31.11 5.85
N ASP A 155 -21.80 31.56 7.05
CA ASP A 155 -22.68 32.33 7.92
C ASP A 155 -23.02 33.71 7.30
N GLN A 156 -22.07 34.37 6.63
CA GLN A 156 -22.32 35.60 5.85
C GLN A 156 -23.28 35.36 4.68
N LEU A 157 -23.09 34.30 3.90
CA LEU A 157 -23.99 33.95 2.80
C LEU A 157 -25.41 33.65 3.31
N LYS A 158 -25.53 33.02 4.48
CA LYS A 158 -26.82 32.75 5.13
C LYS A 158 -27.51 34.03 5.61
N GLU A 159 -26.75 34.99 6.14
CA GLU A 159 -27.24 36.30 6.54
C GLU A 159 -27.71 37.12 5.32
N GLU A 160 -26.95 37.14 4.24
CA GLU A 160 -27.32 37.81 2.97
C GLU A 160 -28.59 37.21 2.35
N MET A 161 -28.69 35.88 2.33
CA MET A 161 -29.88 35.16 1.88
C MET A 161 -31.11 35.46 2.75
N SER A 162 -30.93 35.62 4.06
CA SER A 162 -31.98 35.99 5.02
C SER A 162 -32.46 37.43 4.82
N GLN A 163 -31.56 38.36 4.49
CA GLN A 163 -31.88 39.76 4.22
C GLN A 163 -32.61 39.95 2.89
N ARG A 164 -32.26 39.19 1.84
CA ARG A 164 -32.97 39.22 0.56
C ARG A 164 -34.40 38.68 0.62
N ASN A 165 -34.70 37.79 1.56
CA ASN A 165 -36.05 37.27 1.77
C ASN A 165 -36.94 38.16 2.65
N LYS A 166 -36.42 39.28 3.17
CA LYS A 166 -37.14 40.26 4.00
C LYS A 166 -37.43 41.58 3.28
N ALA A 167 -37.01 41.73 2.02
CA ALA A 167 -37.40 42.80 1.11
C ALA A 167 -38.50 42.29 0.15
#